data_AF-A0A8S1RLA1-F1
#
_entry.id   AF-A0A8S1RLA1-F1
#
_cell.length_a   1.000
_cell.length_b   1.000
_cell.length_c   1.000
_cell.angle_alpha   90.00
_cell.angle_beta   90.00
_cell.angle_gamma   90.00
#
_symmetry.space_group_name_H-M   'P 1'
#
loop_
_entity.id
_entity.type
_entity.pdbx_description
1 polymer ?
#
loop_
_entity_poly.entity_id
_entity_poly.type
_entity_poly.pdbx_seq_one_letter_code
_entity_poly.pdbx_strand_id
1 'polypeptide(L)'
;MTFFWSELIAIIFIIALFIWLIVLTLKILNIEKKKLSKKKQKNEDKGFEIKPEENQNNQANDDPEIQQLLLEEQDRNKEQIALDVGQNILKKKQQINQNSQNKEIKSQFQNLQEIELLDQKIQIDKLQKQLENLQELIQSLQVDKNQYETLNKQILDIKALIKIQNIHNYSQHLSDIHARLTYIEKNLYQQQDIGDIILPLYEKTSKKRQIEDQYKYYVRQLKNKVDLKKNYSLSLQANQEMGNYCNAFKEVRGDGNCFYTAFGYQFLSILLFDYSIDQFYKFIEKIKQINLPMKIYVTGQDFKIDDKQLEEKLLKEFLNRLMKLKQIQDLVQRKEQFHNQFAAYEKQSEEVDACLYGLSTIFFRNYSNYIVDFSEKKDALYDRENLLKWEEECNSNEVIIAELAKQLNIFVQLIFIENKDQLKKFQYGNEQHNKIILLIKPGHYNIGYFIQETINMANSFEKPQQYDQDKQSNNELDSQKQEEYK
;
A
#
# COMPACT_ATOMS: atom_id res chain seq x y z
N MET A 1 31.41 -45.28 -20.44
CA MET A 1 30.00 -45.45 -20.86
C MET A 1 29.01 -45.52 -19.71
N THR A 2 29.36 -46.00 -18.51
CA THR A 2 28.45 -46.09 -17.35
C THR A 2 27.96 -44.74 -16.79
N PHE A 3 28.72 -43.65 -16.98
CA PHE A 3 28.37 -42.32 -16.48
C PHE A 3 27.16 -41.69 -17.20
N PHE A 4 27.06 -41.87 -18.52
CA PHE A 4 25.97 -41.31 -19.35
C PHE A 4 24.59 -41.90 -19.03
N TRP A 5 24.54 -43.15 -18.56
CA TRP A 5 23.29 -43.81 -18.20
C TRP A 5 22.68 -43.24 -16.92
N SER A 6 23.50 -42.78 -15.97
CA SER A 6 23.00 -42.22 -14.70
C SER A 6 22.31 -40.85 -14.89
N GLU A 7 22.85 -40.00 -15.77
CA GLU A 7 22.26 -38.69 -16.09
C GLU A 7 20.98 -38.84 -16.93
N LEU A 8 20.95 -39.78 -17.88
CA LEU A 8 19.76 -40.06 -18.66
C LEU A 8 18.61 -40.58 -17.78
N ILE A 9 18.90 -41.44 -16.81
CA ILE A 9 17.91 -41.93 -15.84
C ILE A 9 17.38 -40.78 -14.96
N ALA A 10 18.24 -39.86 -14.51
CA ALA A 10 17.82 -38.71 -13.72
C ALA A 10 16.88 -37.77 -14.52
N ILE A 11 17.19 -37.51 -15.80
CA ILE A 11 16.34 -36.69 -16.68
C ILE A 11 14.98 -37.35 -16.90
N ILE A 12 14.96 -38.67 -17.16
CA ILE A 12 13.71 -39.43 -17.33
C ILE A 12 12.86 -39.36 -16.04
N PHE A 13 13.49 -39.45 -14.87
CA PHE A 13 12.79 -39.37 -13.59
C PHE A 13 12.17 -37.99 -13.35
N ILE A 14 12.89 -36.91 -13.68
CA ILE A 14 12.39 -35.53 -13.57
C ILE A 14 11.19 -35.31 -14.52
N ILE A 15 11.28 -35.79 -15.76
CA ILE A 15 10.19 -35.69 -16.74
C ILE A 15 8.96 -36.47 -16.25
N ALA A 16 9.15 -37.69 -15.72
CA ALA A 16 8.06 -38.49 -15.17
C ALA A 16 7.38 -37.80 -13.97
N LEU A 17 8.16 -37.17 -13.08
CA LEU A 17 7.64 -36.41 -11.95
C LEU A 17 6.82 -35.19 -12.41
N PHE A 18 7.30 -34.49 -13.44
CA PHE A 18 6.62 -33.32 -14.01
C PHE A 18 5.29 -33.70 -14.68
N ILE A 19 5.28 -34.79 -15.45
CA ILE A 19 4.04 -35.34 -16.05
C ILE A 19 3.05 -35.73 -14.96
N TRP A 20 3.51 -36.38 -13.88
CA TRP A 20 2.65 -36.77 -12.77
C TRP A 20 2.02 -35.56 -12.07
N LEU A 21 2.78 -34.49 -11.85
CA LEU A 21 2.29 -33.21 -11.31
C LEU A 21 1.22 -32.55 -12.22
N ILE A 22 1.42 -32.58 -13.54
CA ILE A 22 0.42 -32.08 -14.52
C ILE A 22 -0.88 -32.92 -14.44
N VAL A 23 -0.76 -34.25 -14.38
CA VAL A 23 -1.95 -35.12 -14.28
C VAL A 23 -2.68 -34.89 -12.95
N LEU A 24 -1.96 -34.70 -11.85
CA LEU A 24 -2.54 -34.44 -10.54
C LEU A 24 -3.29 -33.09 -10.51
N THR A 25 -2.68 -32.04 -11.04
CA THR A 25 -3.30 -30.70 -11.13
C THR A 25 -4.55 -30.72 -12.02
N LEU A 26 -4.51 -31.39 -13.18
CA LEU A 26 -5.69 -31.57 -14.03
C LEU A 26 -6.81 -32.35 -13.32
N LYS A 27 -6.46 -33.34 -12.49
CA LYS A 27 -7.44 -34.12 -11.72
C LYS A 27 -8.11 -33.27 -10.63
N ILE A 28 -7.35 -32.43 -9.94
CA ILE A 28 -7.88 -31.46 -8.95
C ILE A 28 -8.83 -30.46 -9.63
N LEU A 29 -8.41 -29.86 -10.74
CA LEU A 29 -9.25 -28.95 -11.55
C LEU A 29 -10.56 -29.60 -11.99
N ASN A 30 -10.53 -30.88 -12.38
CA ASN A 30 -11.74 -31.60 -12.79
C ASN A 30 -12.68 -31.88 -11.61
N ILE A 31 -12.13 -32.16 -10.41
CA ILE A 31 -12.92 -32.32 -9.18
C ILE A 31 -13.61 -30.99 -8.81
N GLU A 32 -12.92 -29.87 -8.91
CA GLU A 32 -13.51 -28.55 -8.64
C GLU A 32 -14.59 -28.18 -9.65
N LYS A 33 -14.38 -28.44 -10.94
CA LYS A 33 -15.41 -28.27 -11.98
C LYS A 33 -16.67 -29.09 -11.68
N LYS A 34 -16.53 -30.34 -11.23
CA LYS A 34 -17.66 -31.19 -10.82
C LYS A 34 -18.36 -30.69 -9.55
N LYS A 35 -17.66 -30.07 -8.61
CA LYS A 35 -18.26 -29.44 -7.42
C LYS A 35 -19.09 -28.21 -7.82
N LEU A 36 -18.57 -27.39 -8.74
CA LEU A 36 -19.25 -26.21 -9.27
C LEU A 36 -20.50 -26.56 -10.08
N SER A 37 -20.47 -27.61 -10.91
CA SER A 37 -21.66 -28.05 -11.66
C SER A 37 -22.76 -28.58 -10.74
N LYS A 38 -22.40 -29.37 -9.71
CA LYS A 38 -23.37 -29.84 -8.70
C LYS A 38 -23.98 -28.70 -7.89
N LYS A 39 -23.23 -27.62 -7.63
CA LYS A 39 -23.72 -26.45 -6.88
C LYS A 39 -24.70 -25.61 -7.73
N LYS A 40 -24.51 -25.54 -9.04
CA LYS A 40 -25.47 -24.91 -9.97
C LYS A 40 -26.77 -25.72 -10.08
N GLN A 41 -26.68 -27.03 -10.24
CA GLN A 41 -27.84 -27.90 -10.36
C GLN A 41 -28.72 -27.90 -9.09
N LYS A 42 -28.09 -27.82 -7.90
CA LYS A 42 -28.80 -27.72 -6.61
C LYS A 42 -29.48 -26.36 -6.36
N ASN A 43 -29.12 -25.33 -7.13
CA ASN A 43 -29.77 -24.01 -7.07
C ASN A 43 -30.88 -23.87 -8.13
N GLU A 44 -30.84 -24.65 -9.22
CA GLU A 44 -31.90 -24.69 -10.23
C GLU A 44 -33.08 -25.60 -9.79
N ASP A 45 -32.83 -26.66 -9.00
CA ASP A 45 -33.88 -27.52 -8.43
C ASP A 45 -34.63 -26.93 -7.21
N LYS A 46 -34.33 -25.69 -6.81
CA LYS A 46 -35.10 -24.94 -5.80
C LYS A 46 -36.08 -23.95 -6.43
N GLY A 47 -36.76 -24.37 -7.49
CA GLY A 47 -37.95 -23.70 -7.99
C GLY A 47 -39.00 -23.64 -6.88
N PHE A 48 -39.36 -22.43 -6.47
CA PHE A 48 -40.47 -22.17 -5.56
C PHE A 48 -41.78 -22.62 -6.21
N GLU A 49 -42.25 -23.83 -5.86
CA GLU A 49 -43.66 -24.19 -6.01
C GLU A 49 -44.44 -23.45 -4.92
N ILE A 50 -45.07 -22.33 -5.28
CA ILE A 50 -46.07 -21.67 -4.45
C ILE A 50 -47.36 -22.49 -4.61
N LYS A 51 -47.66 -23.33 -3.60
CA LYS A 51 -48.99 -23.89 -3.44
C LYS A 51 -49.93 -22.80 -2.94
N PRO A 52 -51.12 -22.62 -3.53
CA PRO A 52 -52.14 -21.76 -2.97
C PRO A 52 -52.80 -22.51 -1.80
N GLU A 53 -52.54 -22.08 -0.57
CA GLU A 53 -53.36 -22.44 0.57
C GLU A 53 -54.58 -21.51 0.62
N GLU A 54 -55.75 -22.10 0.43
CA GLU A 54 -57.03 -21.51 0.81
C GLU A 54 -57.01 -21.25 2.32
N ASN A 55 -57.11 -19.99 2.72
CA ASN A 55 -57.59 -19.65 4.06
C ASN A 55 -58.69 -18.61 3.97
N GLN A 56 -59.78 -18.99 4.61
CA GLN A 56 -61.05 -18.31 4.73
C GLN A 56 -60.93 -17.07 5.60
N ASN A 57 -61.77 -16.09 5.28
CA ASN A 57 -62.32 -15.06 6.16
C ASN A 57 -61.35 -14.38 7.13
N ASN A 58 -60.94 -13.16 6.76
CA ASN A 58 -61.16 -12.01 7.63
C ASN A 58 -61.34 -10.76 6.78
N GLN A 59 -62.46 -10.08 6.98
CA GLN A 59 -62.69 -8.71 6.54
C GLN A 59 -61.61 -7.85 7.20
N ALA A 60 -60.64 -7.40 6.43
CA ALA A 60 -59.63 -6.45 6.86
C ALA A 60 -59.66 -5.27 5.89
N ASN A 61 -60.12 -4.15 6.43
CA ASN A 61 -59.92 -2.76 6.03
C ASN A 61 -59.23 -2.52 4.69
N ASP A 62 -59.97 -1.87 3.79
CA ASP A 62 -59.47 -0.98 2.74
C ASP A 62 -58.78 0.23 3.39
N ASP A 63 -57.73 -0.01 4.18
CA ASP A 63 -56.88 1.05 4.69
C ASP A 63 -55.78 1.30 3.66
N PRO A 64 -55.84 2.41 2.89
CA PRO A 64 -54.85 2.73 1.87
C PRO A 64 -53.43 2.82 2.44
N GLU A 65 -53.29 3.05 3.76
CA GLU A 65 -52.01 3.12 4.44
C GLU A 65 -51.28 1.76 4.49
N ILE A 66 -52.02 0.64 4.61
CA ILE A 66 -51.42 -0.71 4.62
C ILE A 66 -51.00 -1.15 3.22
N GLN A 67 -51.76 -0.78 2.18
CA GLN A 67 -51.38 -1.05 0.80
C GLN A 67 -50.14 -0.25 0.38
N GLN A 68 -50.00 0.98 0.88
CA GLN A 68 -48.82 1.81 0.64
C GLN A 68 -47.57 1.25 1.32
N LEU A 69 -47.68 0.76 2.56
CA LEU A 69 -46.56 0.11 3.26
C LEU A 69 -46.08 -1.17 2.57
N LEU A 70 -47.00 -1.97 2.02
CA LEU A 70 -46.67 -3.18 1.26
C LEU A 70 -45.97 -2.87 -0.08
N LEU A 71 -46.37 -1.78 -0.77
CA LEU A 71 -45.66 -1.31 -1.97
C LEU A 71 -44.24 -0.83 -1.61
N GLU A 72 -44.08 -0.05 -0.54
CA GLU A 72 -42.77 0.45 -0.09
C GLU A 72 -41.82 -0.69 0.34
N GLU A 73 -42.34 -1.78 0.89
CA GLU A 73 -41.54 -2.95 1.25
C GLU A 73 -41.10 -3.76 0.01
N GLN A 74 -41.98 -3.87 -1.01
CA GLN A 74 -41.61 -4.49 -2.28
C GLN A 74 -40.58 -3.68 -3.05
N ASP A 75 -40.68 -2.36 -3.05
CA ASP A 75 -39.72 -1.49 -3.72
C ASP A 75 -38.36 -1.47 -3.00
N ARG A 76 -38.34 -1.48 -1.66
CA ARG A 76 -37.11 -1.68 -0.88
C ARG A 76 -36.44 -3.03 -1.17
N ASN A 77 -37.21 -4.10 -1.29
CA ASN A 77 -36.65 -5.41 -1.64
C ASN A 77 -36.09 -5.47 -3.06
N LYS A 78 -36.75 -4.82 -4.04
CA LYS A 78 -36.22 -4.72 -5.41
C LYS A 78 -34.94 -3.90 -5.46
N GLU A 79 -34.86 -2.82 -4.70
CA GLU A 79 -33.68 -1.95 -4.62
C GLU A 79 -32.49 -2.69 -3.96
N GLN A 80 -32.75 -3.46 -2.89
CA GLN A 80 -31.74 -4.30 -2.25
C GLN A 80 -31.21 -5.40 -3.19
N ILE A 81 -32.10 -6.06 -3.95
CA ILE A 81 -31.70 -7.07 -4.94
C ILE A 81 -30.87 -6.43 -6.06
N ALA A 82 -31.23 -5.22 -6.51
CA ALA A 82 -30.48 -4.48 -7.53
C ALA A 82 -29.07 -4.09 -7.03
N LEU A 83 -28.96 -3.67 -5.76
CA LEU A 83 -27.68 -3.38 -5.09
C LEU A 83 -26.81 -4.63 -4.98
N ASP A 84 -27.36 -5.76 -4.55
CA ASP A 84 -26.62 -7.01 -4.40
C ASP A 84 -26.14 -7.56 -5.76
N VAL A 85 -26.97 -7.45 -6.80
CA VAL A 85 -26.59 -7.82 -8.18
C VAL A 85 -25.51 -6.87 -8.71
N GLY A 86 -25.62 -5.56 -8.44
CA GLY A 86 -24.62 -4.55 -8.78
C GLY A 86 -23.25 -4.84 -8.14
N GLN A 87 -23.24 -5.14 -6.85
CA GLN A 87 -22.02 -5.51 -6.11
C GLN A 87 -21.39 -6.80 -6.64
N ASN A 88 -22.19 -7.80 -7.01
CA ASN A 88 -21.69 -9.07 -7.57
C ASN A 88 -21.12 -8.90 -8.98
N ILE A 89 -21.72 -8.06 -9.82
CA ILE A 89 -21.19 -7.71 -11.14
C ILE A 89 -19.89 -6.92 -11.01
N LEU A 90 -19.81 -6.00 -10.04
CA LEU A 90 -18.61 -5.23 -9.74
C LEU A 90 -17.45 -6.12 -9.28
N LYS A 91 -17.69 -7.03 -8.33
CA LYS A 91 -16.71 -8.06 -7.89
C LYS A 91 -16.21 -8.91 -9.04
N LYS A 92 -17.09 -9.30 -9.96
CA LYS A 92 -16.70 -10.11 -11.14
C LYS A 92 -15.89 -9.32 -12.16
N LYS A 93 -16.20 -8.04 -12.37
CA LYS A 93 -15.38 -7.12 -13.20
C LYS A 93 -14.00 -6.87 -12.57
N GLN A 94 -13.93 -6.70 -11.25
CA GLN A 94 -12.67 -6.57 -10.50
C GLN A 94 -11.77 -7.82 -10.66
N GLN A 95 -12.35 -9.01 -10.57
CA GLN A 95 -11.63 -10.26 -10.79
C GLN A 95 -11.09 -10.38 -12.23
N ILE A 96 -11.82 -9.87 -13.22
CA ILE A 96 -11.38 -9.86 -14.62
C ILE A 96 -10.25 -8.85 -14.84
N ASN A 97 -10.33 -7.64 -14.29
CA ASN A 97 -9.30 -6.61 -14.43
C ASN A 97 -7.98 -6.98 -13.73
N GLN A 98 -8.04 -7.53 -12.51
CA GLN A 98 -6.84 -8.04 -11.82
C GLN A 98 -6.18 -9.17 -12.62
N ASN A 99 -6.97 -10.08 -13.21
CA ASN A 99 -6.42 -11.12 -14.08
C ASN A 99 -5.76 -10.58 -15.34
N SER A 100 -6.23 -9.43 -15.87
CA SER A 100 -5.64 -8.78 -17.04
C SER A 100 -4.34 -8.03 -16.71
N GLN A 101 -4.29 -7.26 -15.61
CA GLN A 101 -3.06 -6.61 -15.15
C GLN A 101 -1.99 -7.65 -14.75
N ASN A 102 -2.40 -8.75 -14.11
CA ASN A 102 -1.49 -9.85 -13.80
C ASN A 102 -0.93 -10.53 -15.06
N LYS A 103 -1.70 -10.62 -16.15
CA LYS A 103 -1.21 -11.11 -17.45
C LYS A 103 -0.21 -10.13 -18.07
N GLU A 104 -0.43 -8.84 -17.93
CA GLU A 104 0.44 -7.80 -18.49
C GLU A 104 1.78 -7.72 -17.76
N ILE A 105 1.77 -7.75 -16.43
CA ILE A 105 3.00 -7.83 -15.62
C ILE A 105 3.75 -9.13 -15.95
N LYS A 106 3.04 -10.27 -16.06
CA LYS A 106 3.65 -11.55 -16.44
C LYS A 106 4.29 -11.50 -17.84
N SER A 107 3.64 -10.83 -18.79
CA SER A 107 4.15 -10.58 -20.14
C SER A 107 5.41 -9.70 -20.14
N GLN A 108 5.41 -8.59 -19.38
CA GLN A 108 6.58 -7.71 -19.26
C GLN A 108 7.78 -8.42 -18.64
N PHE A 109 7.54 -9.28 -17.64
CA PHE A 109 8.60 -10.12 -17.06
C PHE A 109 9.10 -11.20 -18.03
N GLN A 110 8.23 -11.79 -18.85
CA GLN A 110 8.64 -12.72 -19.92
C GLN A 110 9.52 -12.02 -20.95
N ASN A 111 9.18 -10.80 -21.36
CA ASN A 111 10.00 -10.02 -22.29
C ASN A 111 11.38 -9.66 -21.70
N LEU A 112 11.46 -9.30 -20.42
CA LEU A 112 12.74 -9.07 -19.74
C LEU A 112 13.59 -10.34 -19.66
N GLN A 113 12.97 -11.51 -19.40
CA GLN A 113 13.65 -12.80 -19.44
C GLN A 113 14.21 -13.13 -20.83
N GLU A 114 13.46 -12.84 -21.89
CA GLU A 114 13.90 -13.08 -23.27
C GLU A 114 15.08 -12.18 -23.68
N ILE A 115 15.07 -10.90 -23.29
CA ILE A 115 16.17 -9.96 -23.55
C ILE A 115 17.46 -10.41 -22.84
N GLU A 116 17.36 -10.82 -21.58
CA GLU A 116 18.53 -11.24 -20.81
C GLU A 116 19.08 -12.61 -21.25
N LEU A 117 18.19 -13.53 -21.66
CA LEU A 117 18.59 -14.80 -22.29
C LEU A 117 19.31 -14.57 -23.62
N LEU A 118 18.87 -13.56 -24.39
CA LEU A 118 19.51 -13.17 -25.65
C LEU A 118 20.91 -12.61 -25.43
N ASP A 119 21.09 -11.73 -24.44
CA ASP A 119 22.41 -11.19 -24.07
C ASP A 119 23.39 -12.28 -23.61
N GLN A 120 22.90 -13.27 -22.86
CA GLN A 120 23.69 -14.43 -22.45
C GLN A 120 24.08 -15.32 -23.63
N LYS A 121 23.15 -15.56 -24.56
CA LYS A 121 23.43 -16.29 -25.79
C LYS A 121 24.51 -15.60 -26.61
N ILE A 122 24.46 -14.27 -26.71
CA ILE A 122 25.49 -13.45 -27.38
C ILE A 122 26.86 -13.63 -26.71
N GLN A 123 26.94 -13.70 -25.37
CA GLN A 123 28.21 -13.94 -24.67
C GLN A 123 28.77 -15.35 -24.91
N ILE A 124 27.90 -16.37 -24.91
CA ILE A 124 28.29 -17.75 -25.21
C ILE A 124 28.81 -17.86 -26.65
N ASP A 125 28.10 -17.26 -27.61
CA ASP A 125 28.51 -17.26 -29.03
C ASP A 125 29.88 -16.57 -29.22
N LYS A 126 30.17 -15.49 -28.47
CA LYS A 126 31.49 -14.85 -28.47
C LYS A 126 32.59 -15.79 -27.95
N LEU A 127 32.34 -16.52 -26.86
CA LEU A 127 33.30 -17.47 -26.30
C LEU A 127 33.52 -18.68 -27.20
N GLN A 128 32.46 -19.18 -27.86
CA GLN A 128 32.55 -20.25 -28.85
C GLN A 128 33.41 -19.83 -30.05
N LYS A 129 33.20 -18.61 -30.56
CA LYS A 129 34.01 -18.07 -31.66
C LYS A 129 35.49 -17.90 -31.26
N GLN A 130 35.76 -17.48 -30.02
CA GLN A 130 37.14 -17.44 -29.50
C GLN A 130 37.76 -18.84 -29.42
N LEU A 131 36.99 -19.85 -29.02
CA LEU A 131 37.43 -21.23 -28.97
C LEU A 131 37.77 -21.76 -30.37
N GLU A 132 36.92 -21.49 -31.36
CA GLU A 132 37.14 -21.88 -32.76
C GLU A 132 38.42 -21.24 -33.31
N ASN A 133 38.61 -19.94 -33.12
CA ASN A 133 39.82 -19.22 -33.56
C ASN A 133 41.09 -19.82 -32.92
N LEU A 134 41.05 -20.19 -31.63
CA LEU A 134 42.19 -20.81 -30.94
C LEU A 134 42.48 -22.23 -31.48
N GLN A 135 41.44 -22.98 -31.85
CA GLN A 135 41.59 -24.31 -32.44
C GLN A 135 42.18 -24.26 -33.85
N GLU A 136 41.75 -23.30 -34.68
CA GLU A 136 42.32 -23.05 -36.00
C GLU A 136 43.79 -22.58 -35.91
N LEU A 137 44.10 -21.75 -34.90
CA LEU A 137 45.46 -21.32 -34.63
C LEU A 137 46.36 -22.51 -34.24
N ILE A 138 45.89 -23.44 -33.40
CA ILE A 138 46.63 -24.68 -33.10
C ILE A 138 46.90 -25.51 -34.36
N GLN A 139 45.93 -25.62 -35.26
CA GLN A 139 46.05 -26.43 -36.47
C GLN A 139 47.00 -25.83 -37.52
N SER A 140 47.13 -24.51 -37.56
CA SER A 140 47.98 -23.78 -38.53
C SER A 140 49.44 -23.60 -38.08
N LEU A 141 49.73 -23.88 -36.82
CA LEU A 141 51.02 -23.64 -36.19
C LEU A 141 51.92 -24.90 -36.22
N GLN A 142 53.07 -24.85 -36.93
CA GLN A 142 54.16 -25.84 -36.83
C GLN A 142 55.02 -25.62 -35.57
N VAL A 143 54.37 -25.63 -34.41
CA VAL A 143 54.87 -24.88 -33.25
C VAL A 143 55.64 -25.69 -32.21
N ASP A 144 56.63 -24.98 -31.64
CA ASP A 144 57.39 -25.31 -30.43
C ASP A 144 56.47 -25.78 -29.29
N LYS A 145 56.86 -26.89 -28.66
CA LYS A 145 56.09 -27.63 -27.64
C LYS A 145 55.54 -26.73 -26.52
N ASN A 146 56.28 -25.70 -26.12
CA ASN A 146 55.90 -24.78 -25.04
C ASN A 146 54.69 -23.89 -25.39
N GLN A 147 54.58 -23.46 -26.66
CA GLN A 147 53.44 -22.66 -27.11
C GLN A 147 52.18 -23.52 -27.25
N TYR A 148 52.33 -24.78 -27.68
CA TYR A 148 51.22 -25.75 -27.74
C TYR A 148 50.62 -26.05 -26.35
N GLU A 149 51.46 -26.24 -25.34
CA GLU A 149 51.01 -26.47 -23.96
C GLU A 149 50.27 -25.23 -23.39
N THR A 150 50.75 -24.03 -23.70
CA THR A 150 50.10 -22.77 -23.30
C THR A 150 48.71 -22.63 -23.93
N LEU A 151 48.58 -22.94 -25.21
CA LEU A 151 47.34 -22.81 -25.97
C LEU A 151 46.29 -23.86 -25.54
N ASN A 152 46.72 -25.09 -25.24
CA ASN A 152 45.86 -26.12 -24.68
C ASN A 152 45.33 -25.78 -23.29
N LYS A 153 46.15 -25.14 -22.44
CA LYS A 153 45.71 -24.68 -21.12
C LYS A 153 44.60 -23.63 -21.26
N GLN A 154 44.76 -22.65 -22.16
CA GLN A 154 43.74 -21.64 -22.44
C GLN A 154 42.43 -22.26 -22.95
N ILE A 155 42.50 -23.28 -23.81
CA ILE A 155 41.31 -24.03 -24.26
C ILE A 155 40.60 -24.72 -23.10
N LEU A 156 41.35 -25.32 -22.17
CA LEU A 156 40.78 -25.99 -21.01
C LEU A 156 40.08 -24.99 -20.08
N ASP A 157 40.69 -23.82 -19.86
CA ASP A 157 40.16 -22.74 -19.03
C ASP A 157 38.86 -22.17 -19.64
N ILE A 158 38.82 -21.92 -20.97
CA ILE A 158 37.62 -21.46 -21.67
C ILE A 158 36.50 -22.51 -21.60
N LYS A 159 36.81 -23.80 -21.79
CA LYS A 159 35.82 -24.88 -21.65
C LYS A 159 35.26 -24.99 -20.23
N ALA A 160 36.10 -24.79 -19.22
CA ALA A 160 35.68 -24.75 -17.82
C ALA A 160 34.78 -23.54 -17.55
N LEU A 161 35.11 -22.35 -18.09
CA LEU A 161 34.28 -21.14 -17.98
C LEU A 161 32.90 -21.32 -18.63
N ILE A 162 32.84 -21.88 -19.84
CA ILE A 162 31.56 -22.19 -20.53
C ILE A 162 30.73 -23.17 -19.68
N LYS A 163 31.37 -24.19 -19.08
CA LYS A 163 30.69 -25.16 -18.23
C LYS A 163 30.18 -24.56 -16.91
N ILE A 164 30.96 -23.67 -16.28
CA ILE A 164 30.58 -22.96 -15.05
C ILE A 164 29.44 -21.98 -15.33
N GLN A 165 29.50 -21.21 -16.41
CA GLN A 165 28.41 -20.30 -16.80
C GLN A 165 27.10 -21.05 -17.10
N ASN A 166 27.17 -22.23 -17.75
CA ASN A 166 25.99 -23.03 -18.05
C ASN A 166 25.32 -23.67 -16.82
N ILE A 167 26.07 -24.00 -15.75
CA ILE A 167 25.56 -24.75 -14.59
C ILE A 167 25.27 -23.83 -13.40
N HIS A 168 26.15 -22.87 -13.11
CA HIS A 168 26.08 -22.09 -11.87
C HIS A 168 25.04 -20.97 -11.93
N ASN A 169 24.88 -20.32 -13.10
CA ASN A 169 23.94 -19.22 -13.25
C ASN A 169 22.49 -19.71 -13.38
N TYR A 170 22.21 -20.81 -14.10
CA TYR A 170 20.81 -21.25 -14.28
C TYR A 170 20.16 -21.74 -12.96
N SER A 171 20.91 -22.42 -12.10
CA SER A 171 20.41 -23.00 -10.86
C SER A 171 20.19 -21.95 -9.75
N GLN A 172 21.18 -21.08 -9.50
CA GLN A 172 21.01 -20.01 -8.50
C GLN A 172 19.96 -19.00 -8.94
N HIS A 173 19.91 -18.67 -10.23
CA HIS A 173 19.01 -17.64 -10.75
C HIS A 173 17.55 -18.14 -10.85
N LEU A 174 17.32 -19.43 -11.15
CA LEU A 174 15.99 -20.03 -11.01
C LEU A 174 15.55 -20.09 -9.55
N SER A 175 16.47 -20.35 -8.62
CA SER A 175 16.15 -20.33 -7.19
C SER A 175 15.79 -18.93 -6.69
N ASP A 176 16.51 -17.90 -7.14
CA ASP A 176 16.23 -16.50 -6.81
C ASP A 176 14.94 -16.00 -7.46
N ILE A 177 14.69 -16.35 -8.72
CA ILE A 177 13.43 -16.03 -9.41
C ILE A 177 12.26 -16.75 -8.72
N HIS A 178 12.41 -18.02 -8.35
CA HIS A 178 11.39 -18.75 -7.63
C HIS A 178 11.14 -18.15 -6.25
N ALA A 179 12.18 -17.79 -5.51
CA ALA A 179 12.06 -17.10 -4.22
C ALA A 179 11.35 -15.74 -4.36
N ARG A 180 11.66 -14.97 -5.41
CA ARG A 180 11.00 -13.69 -5.71
C ARG A 180 9.54 -13.88 -6.14
N LEU A 181 9.23 -14.86 -6.99
CA LEU A 181 7.87 -15.17 -7.40
C LEU A 181 7.02 -15.69 -6.22
N THR A 182 7.57 -16.59 -5.39
CA THR A 182 6.93 -17.04 -4.16
C THR A 182 6.73 -15.88 -3.17
N TYR A 183 7.67 -14.94 -3.08
CA TYR A 183 7.53 -13.73 -2.27
C TYR A 183 6.42 -12.81 -2.82
N ILE A 184 6.34 -12.61 -4.14
CA ILE A 184 5.31 -11.81 -4.80
C ILE A 184 3.93 -12.44 -4.63
N GLU A 185 3.77 -13.73 -4.93
CA GLU A 185 2.52 -14.47 -4.74
C GLU A 185 2.08 -14.43 -3.27
N LYS A 186 3.00 -14.67 -2.33
CA LYS A 186 2.71 -14.58 -0.89
C LYS A 186 2.28 -13.17 -0.47
N ASN A 187 2.86 -12.12 -1.07
CA ASN A 187 2.47 -10.74 -0.77
C ASN A 187 1.12 -10.36 -1.37
N LEU A 188 0.75 -10.87 -2.55
CA LEU A 188 -0.55 -10.61 -3.17
C LEU A 188 -1.70 -11.22 -2.36
N TYR A 189 -1.54 -12.46 -1.88
CA TYR A 189 -2.53 -13.07 -0.98
C TYR A 189 -2.58 -12.39 0.40
N GLN A 190 -1.45 -11.86 0.89
CA GLN A 190 -1.40 -11.10 2.15
C GLN A 190 -2.08 -9.73 2.05
N GLN A 191 -2.10 -9.08 0.88
CA GLN A 191 -2.73 -7.78 0.71
C GLN A 191 -4.27 -7.82 0.74
N GLN A 192 -4.90 -8.84 0.15
CA GLN A 192 -6.36 -9.02 0.27
C GLN A 192 -6.79 -9.29 1.72
N ASP A 193 -6.01 -10.10 2.47
CA ASP A 193 -6.26 -10.46 3.87
C ASP A 193 -6.21 -9.25 4.83
N ILE A 194 -5.35 -8.27 4.57
CA ILE A 194 -5.21 -7.08 5.44
C ILE A 194 -6.34 -6.06 5.19
N GLY A 195 -6.77 -5.90 3.95
CA GLY A 195 -7.93 -5.07 3.60
C GLY A 195 -9.18 -5.54 4.34
N ASP A 196 -9.41 -6.85 4.41
CA ASP A 196 -10.53 -7.46 5.12
C ASP A 196 -10.50 -7.22 6.64
N ILE A 197 -9.35 -6.85 7.20
CA ILE A 197 -9.20 -6.51 8.63
C ILE A 197 -9.39 -5.00 8.86
N ILE A 198 -8.82 -4.15 8.01
CA ILE A 198 -8.79 -2.69 8.19
C ILE A 198 -10.06 -2.00 7.64
N LEU A 199 -10.66 -2.50 6.56
CA LEU A 199 -11.89 -1.89 6.01
C LEU A 199 -13.07 -1.93 6.99
N PRO A 200 -13.33 -3.04 7.72
CA PRO A 200 -14.39 -3.06 8.73
C PRO A 200 -14.16 -2.05 9.85
N LEU A 201 -12.90 -1.79 10.24
CA LEU A 201 -12.55 -0.77 11.22
C LEU A 201 -13.04 0.60 10.74
N TYR A 202 -12.73 0.97 9.50
CA TYR A 202 -13.18 2.25 8.94
C TYR A 202 -14.70 2.30 8.72
N GLU A 203 -15.34 1.20 8.32
CA GLU A 203 -16.80 1.12 8.13
C GLU A 203 -17.58 1.34 9.41
N LYS A 204 -17.05 0.83 10.54
CA LYS A 204 -17.68 1.01 11.84
C LYS A 204 -17.46 2.40 12.44
N THR A 205 -16.55 3.20 11.89
CA THR A 205 -16.06 4.46 12.48
C THR A 205 -16.03 5.60 11.46
N SER A 206 -14.95 5.71 10.69
CA SER A 206 -14.66 6.77 9.74
C SER A 206 -15.72 6.97 8.64
N LYS A 207 -16.34 5.91 8.09
CA LYS A 207 -17.41 6.01 7.07
C LYS A 207 -18.76 6.44 7.64
N LYS A 208 -18.98 6.30 8.95
CA LYS A 208 -20.21 6.81 9.59
C LYS A 208 -20.18 8.34 9.73
N ARG A 209 -19.01 8.96 9.57
CA ARG A 209 -18.85 10.42 9.66
C ARG A 209 -19.18 11.05 8.30
N GLN A 210 -20.24 11.85 8.27
CA GLN A 210 -20.50 12.74 7.14
C GLN A 210 -19.52 13.91 7.25
N ILE A 211 -18.59 14.00 6.30
CA ILE A 211 -17.58 15.06 6.24
C ILE A 211 -17.57 15.68 4.85
N GLU A 212 -17.43 17.00 4.79
CA GLU A 212 -17.29 17.72 3.53
C GLU A 212 -16.02 17.27 2.79
N ASP A 213 -16.04 17.30 1.45
CA ASP A 213 -14.95 16.80 0.61
C ASP A 213 -13.59 17.47 0.92
N GLN A 214 -13.61 18.76 1.24
CA GLN A 214 -12.41 19.50 1.64
C GLN A 214 -11.73 18.96 2.91
N TYR A 215 -12.46 18.17 3.72
CA TYR A 215 -12.00 17.58 4.97
C TYR A 215 -11.81 16.06 4.88
N LYS A 216 -12.01 15.48 3.69
CA LYS A 216 -12.01 14.03 3.47
C LYS A 216 -10.68 13.38 3.84
N TYR A 217 -9.56 13.96 3.38
CA TYR A 217 -8.22 13.42 3.57
C TYR A 217 -7.75 13.47 5.03
N TYR A 218 -7.15 12.36 5.51
CA TYR A 218 -6.54 12.26 6.84
C TYR A 218 -5.38 13.23 7.03
N VAL A 219 -4.60 13.45 5.96
CA VAL A 219 -3.54 14.47 5.90
C VAL A 219 -3.71 15.25 4.61
N ARG A 220 -3.93 16.56 4.72
CA ARG A 220 -4.21 17.43 3.58
C ARG A 220 -2.94 17.92 2.90
N GLN A 221 -3.13 18.66 1.80
CA GLN A 221 -2.04 19.29 1.09
C GLN A 221 -1.31 20.33 1.94
N LEU A 222 -0.05 20.56 1.58
CA LEU A 222 0.80 21.53 2.25
C LEU A 222 0.30 22.94 1.97
N LYS A 223 0.07 23.69 3.05
CA LYS A 223 -0.39 25.07 3.03
C LYS A 223 0.74 25.99 3.46
N ASN A 224 0.83 27.15 2.83
CA ASN A 224 1.96 28.07 3.01
C ASN A 224 1.78 28.96 4.27
N LYS A 225 2.71 29.92 4.45
CA LYS A 225 2.71 30.84 5.59
C LYS A 225 1.46 31.72 5.67
N VAL A 226 0.93 32.15 4.52
CA VAL A 226 -0.28 33.00 4.45
C VAL A 226 -1.48 32.20 4.93
N ASP A 227 -1.61 30.96 4.46
CA ASP A 227 -2.66 30.05 4.89
C ASP A 227 -2.53 29.70 6.37
N LEU A 228 -1.30 29.49 6.87
CA LEU A 228 -1.03 29.23 8.28
C LEU A 228 -1.54 30.38 9.17
N LYS A 229 -1.18 31.62 8.81
CA LYS A 229 -1.66 32.83 9.50
C LYS A 229 -3.19 32.88 9.52
N LYS A 230 -3.82 32.66 8.36
CA LYS A 230 -5.28 32.70 8.21
C LYS A 230 -5.96 31.61 9.04
N ASN A 231 -5.46 30.37 8.97
CA ASN A 231 -6.07 29.22 9.63
C ASN A 231 -6.12 29.35 11.15
N TYR A 232 -5.09 29.95 11.74
CA TYR A 232 -5.00 30.16 13.19
C TYR A 232 -5.34 31.58 13.64
N SER A 233 -5.78 32.43 12.70
CA SER A 233 -6.08 33.85 12.96
C SER A 233 -4.96 34.59 13.68
N LEU A 234 -3.70 34.28 13.36
CA LEU A 234 -2.53 34.82 14.07
C LEU A 234 -2.40 36.33 13.87
N SER A 235 -2.14 37.05 14.96
CA SER A 235 -1.75 38.45 14.90
C SER A 235 -0.41 38.63 14.19
N LEU A 236 -0.04 39.87 13.88
CA LEU A 236 1.22 40.14 13.20
C LEU A 236 2.42 39.62 14.01
N GLN A 237 2.40 39.85 15.33
CA GLN A 237 3.45 39.41 16.26
C GLN A 237 3.49 37.87 16.36
N ALA A 238 2.36 37.22 16.62
CA ALA A 238 2.30 35.76 16.70
C ALA A 238 2.70 35.10 15.38
N ASN A 239 2.36 35.68 14.23
CA ASN A 239 2.78 35.18 12.93
C ASN A 239 4.29 35.34 12.68
N GLN A 240 4.91 36.42 13.17
CA GLN A 240 6.36 36.58 13.13
C GLN A 240 7.05 35.55 14.02
N GLU A 241 6.56 35.37 15.24
CA GLU A 241 7.08 34.36 16.18
C GLU A 241 6.92 32.94 15.62
N MET A 242 5.73 32.60 15.10
CA MET A 242 5.46 31.32 14.43
C MET A 242 6.48 31.06 13.32
N GLY A 243 6.83 32.10 12.55
CA GLY A 243 7.82 32.04 11.48
C GLY A 243 9.21 31.57 11.92
N ASN A 244 9.58 31.71 13.20
CA ASN A 244 10.83 31.18 13.75
C ASN A 244 10.78 29.66 13.94
N TYR A 245 9.58 29.07 13.95
CA TYR A 245 9.36 27.67 14.24
C TYR A 245 8.91 26.89 13.00
N CYS A 246 7.97 27.45 12.23
CA CYS A 246 7.47 26.90 10.98
C CYS A 246 6.90 28.01 10.09
N ASN A 247 6.87 27.77 8.78
CA ASN A 247 6.31 28.70 7.79
C ASN A 247 5.34 28.02 6.84
N ALA A 248 4.97 26.77 7.11
CA ALA A 248 3.98 26.01 6.38
C ALA A 248 3.36 24.96 7.30
N PHE A 249 2.22 24.40 6.89
CA PHE A 249 1.56 23.35 7.65
C PHE A 249 0.72 22.42 6.79
N LYS A 250 0.45 21.23 7.31
CA LYS A 250 -0.60 20.35 6.81
C LYS A 250 -1.68 20.22 7.86
N GLU A 251 -2.92 20.30 7.41
CA GLU A 251 -4.06 19.96 8.25
C GLU A 251 -4.22 18.45 8.34
N VAL A 252 -4.59 17.98 9.52
CA VAL A 252 -4.91 16.59 9.80
C VAL A 252 -6.42 16.49 10.06
N ARG A 253 -7.04 15.36 9.72
CA ARG A 253 -8.47 15.17 9.98
C ARG A 253 -8.72 15.06 11.48
N GLY A 254 -9.72 15.77 11.99
CA GLY A 254 -10.15 15.70 13.38
C GLY A 254 -11.01 14.46 13.64
N ASP A 255 -10.41 13.27 13.63
CA ASP A 255 -11.14 12.02 13.85
C ASP A 255 -10.89 11.37 15.21
N GLY A 256 -10.10 11.98 16.10
CA GLY A 256 -9.67 11.38 17.37
C GLY A 256 -8.41 10.52 17.24
N ASN A 257 -7.89 10.32 16.02
CA ASN A 257 -6.54 9.80 15.79
C ASN A 257 -5.51 10.89 15.50
N CYS A 258 -5.94 12.17 15.45
CA CYS A 258 -5.15 13.27 14.88
C CYS A 258 -3.72 13.41 15.43
N PHE A 259 -3.47 13.13 16.72
CA PHE A 259 -2.11 13.07 17.26
C PHE A 259 -1.24 12.01 16.54
N TYR A 260 -1.70 10.76 16.52
CA TYR A 260 -0.99 9.65 15.89
C TYR A 260 -0.88 9.82 14.37
N THR A 261 -1.88 10.43 13.75
CA THR A 261 -1.83 10.79 12.33
C THR A 261 -0.76 11.84 12.07
N ALA A 262 -0.74 12.94 12.84
CA ALA A 262 0.23 14.02 12.68
C ALA A 262 1.67 13.56 12.95
N PHE A 263 1.87 12.96 14.13
CA PHE A 263 3.16 12.45 14.55
C PHE A 263 3.64 11.32 13.62
N GLY A 264 2.76 10.35 13.37
CA GLY A 264 3.09 9.17 12.59
C GLY A 264 3.41 9.50 11.14
N TYR A 265 2.63 10.37 10.49
CA TYR A 265 2.91 10.81 9.13
C TYR A 265 4.28 11.52 9.03
N GLN A 266 4.58 12.42 9.96
CA GLN A 266 5.85 13.16 9.95
C GLN A 266 7.04 12.25 10.28
N PHE A 267 6.91 11.35 11.26
CA PHE A 267 7.94 10.36 11.57
C PHE A 267 8.20 9.43 10.40
N LEU A 268 7.16 8.89 9.75
CA LEU A 268 7.32 8.01 8.59
C LEU A 268 7.95 8.74 7.41
N SER A 269 7.64 10.02 7.22
CA SER A 269 8.32 10.85 6.23
C SER A 269 9.83 10.93 6.51
N ILE A 270 10.21 11.20 7.75
CA ILE A 270 11.62 11.25 8.17
C ILE A 270 12.30 9.88 7.98
N LEU A 271 11.65 8.79 8.42
CA LEU A 271 12.15 7.42 8.28
C LEU A 271 12.37 7.02 6.80
N LEU A 272 11.47 7.42 5.91
CA LEU A 272 11.51 7.06 4.50
C LEU A 272 12.45 7.95 3.70
N PHE A 273 12.55 9.25 4.02
CA PHE A 273 13.21 10.24 3.17
C PHE A 273 14.55 10.73 3.74
N ASP A 274 14.67 10.87 5.05
CA ASP A 274 15.81 11.54 5.69
C ASP A 274 16.76 10.55 6.39
N TYR A 275 16.23 9.47 6.96
CA TYR A 275 17.06 8.43 7.57
C TYR A 275 17.94 7.73 6.54
N SER A 276 19.19 7.47 6.93
CA SER A 276 20.08 6.58 6.19
C SER A 276 19.51 5.16 6.10
N ILE A 277 20.04 4.35 5.18
CA ILE A 277 19.65 2.94 5.05
C ILE A 277 19.88 2.19 6.37
N ASP A 278 21.01 2.43 7.05
CA ASP A 278 21.32 1.79 8.33
C ASP A 278 20.36 2.23 9.44
N GLN A 279 20.04 3.52 9.53
CA GLN A 279 19.06 4.02 10.52
C GLN A 279 17.68 3.40 10.28
N PHE A 280 17.28 3.29 9.02
CA PHE A 280 16.03 2.65 8.62
C PHE A 280 16.00 1.17 9.04
N TYR A 281 17.01 0.38 8.69
CA TYR A 281 17.02 -1.05 9.05
C TYR A 281 17.16 -1.27 10.56
N LYS A 282 17.92 -0.42 11.28
CA LYS A 282 17.96 -0.47 12.75
C LYS A 282 16.57 -0.26 13.37
N PHE A 283 15.76 0.65 12.83
CA PHE A 283 14.38 0.83 13.26
C PHE A 283 13.54 -0.43 12.97
N ILE A 284 13.59 -0.95 11.73
CA ILE A 284 12.83 -2.15 11.35
C ILE A 284 13.18 -3.35 12.25
N GLU A 285 14.46 -3.61 12.48
CA GLU A 285 14.91 -4.73 13.32
C GLU A 285 14.53 -4.52 14.79
N LYS A 286 14.63 -3.28 15.32
CA LYS A 286 14.12 -2.95 16.68
C LYS A 286 12.64 -3.33 16.81
N ILE A 287 11.81 -2.95 15.83
CA ILE A 287 10.37 -3.25 15.86
C ILE A 287 10.08 -4.76 15.74
N LYS A 288 10.84 -5.49 14.91
CA LYS A 288 10.72 -6.95 14.83
C LYS A 288 11.10 -7.64 16.16
N GLN A 289 12.18 -7.19 16.81
CA GLN A 289 12.66 -7.78 18.05
C GLN A 289 11.67 -7.66 19.21
N ILE A 290 10.96 -6.52 19.30
CA ILE A 290 9.96 -6.33 20.36
C ILE A 290 8.65 -7.09 20.10
N ASN A 291 8.46 -7.62 18.88
CA ASN A 291 7.23 -8.27 18.42
C ASN A 291 5.97 -7.48 18.82
N LEU A 292 5.90 -6.22 18.37
CA LEU A 292 4.90 -5.25 18.83
C LEU A 292 3.47 -5.76 18.56
N PRO A 293 2.64 -5.94 19.60
CA PRO A 293 1.22 -6.23 19.43
C PRO A 293 0.53 -5.13 18.62
N MET A 294 -0.35 -5.47 17.66
CA MET A 294 -1.10 -4.50 16.85
C MET A 294 -2.57 -4.48 17.27
N LYS A 295 -2.82 -4.30 18.57
CA LYS A 295 -4.16 -4.36 19.17
C LYS A 295 -4.94 -3.09 18.92
N ILE A 296 -6.24 -3.21 18.68
CA ILE A 296 -7.13 -2.04 18.65
C ILE A 296 -8.56 -2.41 19.03
N TYR A 297 -9.26 -1.49 19.68
CA TYR A 297 -10.66 -1.62 20.08
C TYR A 297 -11.47 -0.45 19.51
N VAL A 298 -12.74 -0.68 19.21
CA VAL A 298 -13.66 0.39 18.80
C VAL A 298 -14.73 0.57 19.88
N THR A 299 -14.78 1.75 20.48
CA THR A 299 -15.72 2.04 21.56
C THR A 299 -17.17 1.96 21.07
N GLY A 300 -18.02 1.32 21.88
CA GLY A 300 -19.45 1.15 21.59
C GLY A 300 -19.73 0.24 20.38
N GLN A 301 -18.74 -0.52 19.91
CA GLN A 301 -18.90 -1.49 18.82
C GLN A 301 -18.33 -2.84 19.25
N ASP A 302 -18.97 -3.92 18.80
CA ASP A 302 -18.38 -5.26 18.87
C ASP A 302 -17.38 -5.43 17.73
N PHE A 303 -16.28 -4.68 17.80
CA PHE A 303 -15.14 -4.80 16.89
C PHE A 303 -13.84 -4.56 17.65
N LYS A 304 -12.95 -5.53 17.53
CA LYS A 304 -11.63 -5.49 18.13
C LYS A 304 -10.66 -6.32 17.30
N ILE A 305 -9.39 -5.94 17.38
CA ILE A 305 -8.25 -6.73 16.94
C ILE A 305 -7.47 -7.05 18.20
N ASP A 306 -7.65 -8.27 18.71
CA ASP A 306 -6.93 -8.81 19.87
C ASP A 306 -6.50 -10.29 19.66
N ASP A 307 -6.62 -10.76 18.43
CA ASP A 307 -6.10 -12.06 17.99
C ASP A 307 -4.63 -11.92 17.60
N LYS A 308 -3.76 -12.73 18.22
CA LYS A 308 -2.31 -12.68 18.01
C LYS A 308 -1.89 -12.90 16.56
N GLN A 309 -2.59 -13.76 15.81
CA GLN A 309 -2.22 -14.01 14.42
C GLN A 309 -2.58 -12.80 13.55
N LEU A 310 -3.72 -12.16 13.79
CA LEU A 310 -4.09 -10.92 13.12
C LEU A 310 -3.12 -9.79 13.47
N GLU A 311 -2.74 -9.65 14.74
CA GLU A 311 -1.76 -8.67 15.19
C GLU A 311 -0.41 -8.82 14.47
N GLU A 312 0.13 -10.05 14.41
CA GLU A 312 1.38 -10.35 13.70
C GLU A 312 1.29 -10.08 12.20
N LYS A 313 0.16 -10.42 11.57
CA LYS A 313 -0.10 -10.11 10.15
C LYS A 313 -0.08 -8.60 9.90
N LEU A 314 -0.74 -7.81 10.74
CA LEU A 314 -0.78 -6.35 10.63
C LEU A 314 0.61 -5.73 10.80
N LEU A 315 1.37 -6.17 11.80
CA LEU A 315 2.73 -5.67 12.01
C LEU A 315 3.62 -6.00 10.82
N LYS A 316 3.58 -7.24 10.36
CA LYS A 316 4.36 -7.69 9.20
C LYS A 316 4.01 -6.87 7.96
N GLU A 317 2.73 -6.63 7.71
CA GLU A 317 2.30 -5.86 6.56
C GLU A 317 2.75 -4.39 6.66
N PHE A 318 2.63 -3.77 7.84
CA PHE A 318 3.14 -2.43 8.08
C PHE A 318 4.64 -2.33 7.76
N LEU A 319 5.46 -3.24 8.30
CA LEU A 319 6.90 -3.26 8.03
C LEU A 319 7.22 -3.53 6.56
N ASN A 320 6.51 -4.46 5.92
CA ASN A 320 6.66 -4.77 4.50
C ASN A 320 6.44 -3.54 3.61
N ARG A 321 5.42 -2.72 3.92
CA ARG A 321 5.15 -1.48 3.17
C ARG A 321 6.26 -0.47 3.30
N LEU A 322 6.77 -0.28 4.51
CA LEU A 322 7.90 0.63 4.73
C LEU A 322 9.13 0.17 3.94
N MET A 323 9.41 -1.14 3.93
CA MET A 323 10.50 -1.70 3.13
C MET A 323 10.29 -1.47 1.63
N LYS A 324 9.09 -1.73 1.10
CA LYS A 324 8.75 -1.49 -0.31
C LYS A 324 8.93 -0.02 -0.69
N LEU A 325 8.43 0.90 0.14
CA LEU A 325 8.60 2.34 -0.09
C LEU A 325 10.09 2.72 -0.06
N LYS A 326 10.86 2.25 0.93
CA LYS A 326 12.29 2.57 1.04
C LYS A 326 13.10 2.06 -0.17
N GLN A 327 12.69 0.96 -0.80
CA GLN A 327 13.37 0.40 -1.98
C GLN A 327 13.25 1.26 -3.24
N ILE A 328 12.23 2.12 -3.36
CA ILE A 328 12.06 3.04 -4.49
C ILE A 328 13.23 4.03 -4.47
N GLN A 329 14.16 3.96 -5.43
CA GLN A 329 15.38 4.78 -5.43
C GLN A 329 15.10 6.25 -5.71
N ASP A 330 14.17 6.53 -6.61
CA ASP A 330 13.76 7.90 -6.93
C ASP A 330 12.99 8.53 -5.76
N LEU A 331 13.53 9.61 -5.21
CA LEU A 331 12.97 10.25 -4.03
C LEU A 331 11.61 10.92 -4.30
N VAL A 332 11.40 11.45 -5.50
CA VAL A 332 10.15 12.13 -5.87
C VAL A 332 9.04 11.09 -5.98
N GLN A 333 9.29 10.00 -6.72
CA GLN A 333 8.40 8.85 -6.84
C GLN A 333 8.13 8.23 -5.47
N ARG A 334 9.14 8.09 -4.60
CA ARG A 334 8.96 7.56 -3.24
C ARG A 334 8.00 8.44 -2.43
N LYS A 335 8.18 9.76 -2.47
CA LYS A 335 7.31 10.73 -1.78
C LYS A 335 5.88 10.68 -2.30
N GLU A 336 5.72 10.62 -3.62
CA GLU A 336 4.42 10.50 -4.28
C GLU A 336 3.71 9.20 -3.88
N GLN A 337 4.41 8.06 -3.95
CA GLN A 337 3.87 6.76 -3.57
C GLN A 337 3.50 6.70 -2.08
N PHE A 338 4.31 7.28 -1.20
CA PHE A 338 3.96 7.41 0.22
C PHE A 338 2.69 8.23 0.42
N HIS A 339 2.57 9.40 -0.23
CA HIS A 339 1.38 10.24 -0.14
C HIS A 339 0.14 9.52 -0.69
N ASN A 340 0.27 8.85 -1.83
CA ASN A 340 -0.82 8.10 -2.45
C ASN A 340 -1.28 6.93 -1.58
N GLN A 341 -0.37 6.13 -1.03
CA GLN A 341 -0.74 5.03 -0.12
C GLN A 341 -1.37 5.54 1.17
N PHE A 342 -0.91 6.67 1.69
CA PHE A 342 -1.50 7.25 2.90
C PHE A 342 -2.92 7.79 2.67
N ALA A 343 -3.20 8.32 1.48
CA ALA A 343 -4.49 8.89 1.09
C ALA A 343 -5.41 7.91 0.31
N ALA A 344 -4.97 6.67 0.08
CA ALA A 344 -5.60 5.75 -0.86
C ALA A 344 -7.04 5.38 -0.48
N TYR A 345 -7.31 5.27 0.83
CA TYR A 345 -8.66 5.01 1.34
C TYR A 345 -9.64 6.11 0.93
N GLU A 346 -9.24 7.37 1.10
CA GLU A 346 -10.08 8.54 0.82
C GLU A 346 -10.24 8.79 -0.69
N LYS A 347 -9.20 8.47 -1.47
CA LYS A 347 -9.27 8.49 -2.94
C LYS A 347 -10.19 7.39 -3.48
N GLN A 348 -10.64 6.44 -2.65
CA GLN A 348 -11.34 5.22 -3.08
C GLN A 348 -10.60 4.54 -4.23
N SER A 349 -9.27 4.65 -4.23
CA SER A 349 -8.44 4.13 -5.30
C SER A 349 -8.35 2.62 -5.12
N GLU A 350 -8.92 1.88 -6.06
CA GLU A 350 -8.78 0.41 -6.08
C GLU A 350 -7.37 -0.02 -6.53
N GLU A 351 -6.61 0.89 -7.13
CA GLU A 351 -5.26 0.66 -7.65
C GLU A 351 -4.16 0.85 -6.59
N VAL A 352 -4.42 1.69 -5.59
CA VAL A 352 -3.46 2.01 -4.52
C VAL A 352 -3.96 1.44 -3.19
N ASP A 353 -3.06 0.75 -2.52
CA ASP A 353 -3.36 -0.02 -1.33
C ASP A 353 -3.75 0.87 -0.12
N ALA A 354 -5.05 0.83 0.25
CA ALA A 354 -5.75 1.75 1.15
C ALA A 354 -5.44 1.65 2.66
N CYS A 355 -4.46 0.84 3.06
CA CYS A 355 -4.30 0.48 4.47
C CYS A 355 -3.19 1.25 5.21
N LEU A 356 -2.33 2.02 4.53
CA LEU A 356 -1.14 2.60 5.19
C LEU A 356 -1.50 3.55 6.34
N TYR A 357 -2.53 4.39 6.18
CA TYR A 357 -3.05 5.23 7.26
C TYR A 357 -3.45 4.39 8.49
N GLY A 358 -4.30 3.39 8.30
CA GLY A 358 -4.79 2.52 9.37
C GLY A 358 -3.67 1.74 10.04
N LEU A 359 -2.81 1.12 9.26
CA LEU A 359 -1.64 0.37 9.76
C LEU A 359 -0.71 1.27 10.57
N SER A 360 -0.40 2.47 10.07
CA SER A 360 0.45 3.42 10.79
C SER A 360 -0.20 3.90 12.09
N THR A 361 -1.50 4.20 12.06
CA THR A 361 -2.22 4.66 13.25
C THR A 361 -2.27 3.58 14.32
N ILE A 362 -2.60 2.33 13.96
CA ILE A 362 -2.56 1.19 14.88
C ILE A 362 -1.14 0.99 15.42
N PHE A 363 -0.13 1.09 14.55
CA PHE A 363 1.27 0.95 14.95
C PHE A 363 1.66 2.00 16.00
N PHE A 364 1.44 3.30 15.76
CA PHE A 364 1.86 4.34 16.70
C PHE A 364 1.08 4.31 18.00
N ARG A 365 -0.20 3.93 17.97
CA ARG A 365 -1.00 3.69 19.18
C ARG A 365 -0.41 2.57 20.04
N ASN A 366 -0.12 1.42 19.44
CA ASN A 366 0.46 0.29 20.15
C ASN A 366 1.89 0.55 20.60
N TYR A 367 2.69 1.22 19.76
CA TYR A 367 4.05 1.58 20.11
C TYR A 367 4.06 2.56 21.29
N SER A 368 3.15 3.54 21.30
CA SER A 368 2.95 4.44 22.44
C SER A 368 2.58 3.67 23.71
N ASN A 369 1.64 2.72 23.62
CA ASN A 369 1.28 1.88 24.75
C ASN A 369 2.43 1.01 25.26
N TYR A 370 3.28 0.50 24.35
CA TYR A 370 4.46 -0.28 24.68
C TYR A 370 5.55 0.56 25.37
N ILE A 371 5.87 1.74 24.84
CA ILE A 371 6.97 2.55 25.37
C ILE A 371 6.64 3.17 26.74
N VAL A 372 5.36 3.41 27.02
CA VAL A 372 4.89 3.93 28.31
C VAL A 372 5.29 3.02 29.46
N ASP A 373 5.38 1.70 29.25
CA ASP A 373 5.82 0.77 30.31
C ASP A 373 7.24 1.05 30.80
N PHE A 374 8.06 1.73 29.99
CA PHE A 374 9.42 2.13 30.31
C PHE A 374 9.52 3.57 30.85
N SER A 375 8.38 4.29 30.94
CA SER A 375 8.36 5.64 31.47
C SER A 375 8.33 5.66 33.00
N GLU A 376 9.14 6.53 33.58
CA GLU A 376 9.04 6.86 35.01
C GLU A 376 7.73 7.59 35.36
N LYS A 377 7.07 8.18 34.35
CA LYS A 377 5.80 8.91 34.50
C LYS A 377 4.58 8.09 34.09
N LYS A 378 4.71 6.76 33.96
CA LYS A 378 3.59 5.89 33.54
C LYS A 378 2.37 6.00 34.45
N ASP A 379 2.57 6.25 35.74
CA ASP A 379 1.48 6.39 36.71
C ASP A 379 0.71 7.71 36.55
N ALA A 380 1.24 8.67 35.79
CA ALA A 380 0.54 9.90 35.42
C ALA A 380 -0.44 9.72 34.24
N LEU A 381 -0.37 8.58 33.53
CA LEU A 381 -1.28 8.24 32.42
C LEU A 381 -2.54 7.54 32.96
N TYR A 382 -3.49 8.34 33.44
CA TYR A 382 -4.75 7.83 34.01
C TYR A 382 -5.72 7.26 32.99
N ASP A 383 -5.56 7.58 31.71
CA ASP A 383 -6.41 7.13 30.59
C ASP A 383 -5.63 6.30 29.56
N ARG A 384 -4.67 5.50 30.05
CA ARG A 384 -3.79 4.65 29.24
C ARG A 384 -4.57 3.69 28.32
N GLU A 385 -5.74 3.23 28.74
CA GLU A 385 -6.59 2.36 27.93
C GLU A 385 -7.04 3.02 26.62
N ASN A 386 -7.10 4.35 26.55
CA ASN A 386 -7.48 5.09 25.35
C ASN A 386 -6.42 5.00 24.26
N LEU A 387 -5.17 4.62 24.58
CA LEU A 387 -4.12 4.40 23.58
C LEU A 387 -4.53 3.34 22.56
N LEU A 388 -5.22 2.29 23.00
CA LEU A 388 -5.62 1.18 22.15
C LEU A 388 -7.05 1.30 21.62
N LYS A 389 -7.75 2.40 21.90
CA LYS A 389 -9.09 2.66 21.38
C LYS A 389 -9.00 3.52 20.13
N TRP A 390 -9.53 3.02 19.02
CA TRP A 390 -9.57 3.72 17.75
C TRP A 390 -10.41 4.99 17.87
N GLU A 391 -9.92 6.09 17.30
CA GLU A 391 -10.61 7.40 17.33
C GLU A 391 -10.85 7.97 18.75
N GLU A 392 -10.16 7.46 19.78
CA GLU A 392 -10.12 8.09 21.11
C GLU A 392 -8.76 8.72 21.41
N GLU A 393 -8.81 9.90 22.01
CA GLU A 393 -7.63 10.65 22.43
C GLU A 393 -7.18 10.22 23.84
N CYS A 394 -5.87 10.22 24.05
CA CYS A 394 -5.28 10.16 25.39
C CYS A 394 -5.01 11.60 25.84
N ASN A 395 -5.59 12.03 26.95
CA ASN A 395 -5.44 13.36 27.49
C ASN A 395 -4.01 13.64 27.97
N SER A 396 -3.24 12.58 28.25
CA SER A 396 -1.86 12.65 28.72
C SER A 396 -0.83 12.52 27.57
N ASN A 397 -1.14 13.09 26.39
CA ASN A 397 -0.30 13.00 25.19
C ASN A 397 1.14 13.51 25.38
N GLU A 398 1.37 14.45 26.29
CA GLU A 398 2.71 15.00 26.52
C GLU A 398 3.72 13.96 27.05
N VAL A 399 3.28 13.05 27.93
CA VAL A 399 4.13 11.96 28.42
C VAL A 399 4.50 11.02 27.27
N ILE A 400 3.52 10.70 26.43
CA ILE A 400 3.69 9.84 25.26
C ILE A 400 4.66 10.47 24.26
N ILE A 401 4.50 11.77 24.00
CA ILE A 401 5.38 12.54 23.11
C ILE A 401 6.82 12.51 23.61
N ALA A 402 7.03 12.75 24.92
CA ALA A 402 8.37 12.72 25.51
C ALA A 402 9.03 11.34 25.35
N GLU A 403 8.28 10.26 25.61
CA GLU A 403 8.80 8.90 25.44
C GLU A 403 9.02 8.53 23.97
N LEU A 404 8.13 8.94 23.06
CA LEU A 404 8.33 8.75 21.62
C LEU A 404 9.59 9.46 21.14
N ALA A 405 9.80 10.70 21.56
CA ALA A 405 11.00 11.49 21.22
C ALA A 405 12.29 10.75 21.64
N LYS A 406 12.30 10.22 22.86
CA LYS A 406 13.41 9.42 23.41
C LYS A 406 13.60 8.10 22.67
N GLN A 407 12.53 7.31 22.50
CA GLN A 407 12.61 5.95 21.96
C GLN A 407 12.89 5.89 20.46
N LEU A 408 12.46 6.91 19.72
CA LEU A 408 12.68 7.06 18.29
C LEU A 408 13.91 7.90 17.96
N ASN A 409 14.58 8.44 18.99
CA ASN A 409 15.75 9.32 18.88
C ASN A 409 15.49 10.51 17.95
N ILE A 410 14.39 11.23 18.19
CA ILE A 410 13.91 12.33 17.35
C ILE A 410 13.64 13.58 18.20
N PHE A 411 13.74 14.75 17.58
CA PHE A 411 13.38 16.01 18.22
C PHE A 411 11.91 16.32 17.94
N VAL A 412 11.13 16.64 18.98
CA VAL A 412 9.72 17.02 18.84
C VAL A 412 9.51 18.40 19.41
N GLN A 413 8.94 19.30 18.60
CA GLN A 413 8.56 20.64 19.00
C GLN A 413 7.04 20.78 18.95
N LEU A 414 6.45 21.12 20.09
CA LEU A 414 5.02 21.39 20.24
C LEU A 414 4.81 22.90 20.25
N ILE A 415 3.84 23.36 19.47
CA ILE A 415 3.44 24.78 19.41
C ILE A 415 1.95 24.85 19.71
N PHE A 416 1.62 25.25 20.94
CA PHE A 416 0.26 25.47 21.38
C PHE A 416 -0.18 26.86 20.96
N ILE A 417 -1.31 26.91 20.26
CA ILE A 417 -1.93 28.13 19.75
C ILE A 417 -3.21 28.33 20.56
N GLU A 418 -3.07 28.99 21.71
CA GLU A 418 -4.20 29.20 22.65
C GLU A 418 -5.13 30.31 22.17
N ASN A 419 -4.55 31.38 21.63
CA ASN A 419 -5.27 32.50 21.04
C ASN A 419 -4.44 33.13 19.92
N LYS A 420 -5.00 34.15 19.26
CA LYS A 420 -4.36 34.85 18.14
C LYS A 420 -3.02 35.51 18.46
N ASP A 421 -2.69 35.72 19.73
CA ASP A 421 -1.56 36.54 20.18
C ASP A 421 -0.48 35.75 20.95
N GLN A 422 -0.79 34.56 21.45
CA GLN A 422 0.09 33.80 22.35
C GLN A 422 0.39 32.41 21.81
N LEU A 423 1.69 32.14 21.62
CA LEU A 423 2.23 30.83 21.31
C LEU A 423 2.95 30.28 22.53
N LYS A 424 2.66 29.03 22.91
CA LYS A 424 3.46 28.30 23.91
C LYS A 424 4.24 27.20 23.24
N LYS A 425 5.54 27.11 23.54
CA LYS A 425 6.46 26.14 22.94
C LYS A 425 6.92 25.12 23.99
N PHE A 426 6.84 23.85 23.64
CA PHE A 426 7.46 22.76 24.40
C PHE A 426 8.34 21.93 23.47
N GLN A 427 9.44 21.40 23.99
CA GLN A 427 10.46 20.71 23.20
C GLN A 427 10.89 19.43 23.92
N TYR A 428 11.02 18.36 23.15
CA TYR A 428 11.36 17.02 23.63
C TYR A 428 12.43 16.38 22.73
N GLY A 429 13.37 15.66 23.33
CA GLY A 429 14.49 15.04 22.60
C GLY A 429 15.66 16.01 22.32
N ASN A 430 16.61 15.58 21.49
CA ASN A 430 17.82 16.35 21.18
C ASN A 430 17.65 17.10 19.84
N GLU A 431 17.82 18.43 19.87
CA GLU A 431 17.70 19.34 18.71
C GLU A 431 18.63 19.01 17.52
N GLN A 432 19.69 18.22 17.75
CA GLN A 432 20.58 17.75 16.68
C GLN A 432 19.97 16.65 15.79
N HIS A 433 18.84 16.06 16.21
CA HIS A 433 18.16 15.03 15.46
C HIS A 433 17.10 15.59 14.52
N ASN A 434 16.57 14.72 13.66
CA ASN A 434 15.44 15.06 12.80
C ASN A 434 14.27 15.61 13.62
N LYS A 435 13.52 16.54 13.04
CA LYS A 435 12.54 17.37 13.77
C LYS A 435 11.11 17.09 13.34
N ILE A 436 10.26 16.80 14.33
CA ILE A 436 8.80 16.78 14.22
C ILE A 436 8.28 18.09 14.83
N ILE A 437 7.31 18.72 14.14
CA ILE A 437 6.67 19.96 14.61
C ILE A 437 5.17 19.70 14.64
N LEU A 438 4.58 19.74 15.84
CA LEU A 438 3.14 19.59 16.03
C LEU A 438 2.54 20.94 16.40
N LEU A 439 1.53 21.35 15.63
CA LEU A 439 0.73 22.55 15.88
C LEU A 439 -0.54 22.13 16.63
N ILE A 440 -0.73 22.66 17.84
CA ILE A 440 -1.78 22.22 18.75
C ILE A 440 -2.80 23.34 18.93
N LYS A 441 -4.05 23.03 18.61
CA LYS A 441 -5.23 23.79 19.05
C LYS A 441 -6.05 22.90 20.00
N PRO A 442 -6.95 23.44 20.83
CA PRO A 442 -7.74 22.62 21.74
C PRO A 442 -8.39 21.41 21.04
N GLY A 443 -8.05 20.21 21.50
CA GLY A 443 -8.55 18.92 20.98
C GLY A 443 -8.04 18.51 19.58
N HIS A 444 -6.98 19.11 19.05
CA HIS A 444 -6.52 18.78 17.70
C HIS A 444 -5.04 19.07 17.41
N TYR A 445 -4.42 18.18 16.62
CA TYR A 445 -3.03 18.25 16.19
C TYR A 445 -2.94 18.42 14.68
N ASN A 446 -2.11 19.36 14.23
CA ASN A 446 -1.71 19.56 12.84
C ASN A 446 -0.19 19.45 12.70
N ILE A 447 0.31 19.36 11.47
CA ILE A 447 1.74 19.18 11.20
C ILE A 447 2.34 20.52 10.77
N GLY A 448 3.39 20.97 11.46
CA GLY A 448 4.18 22.13 11.07
C GLY A 448 5.36 21.76 10.17
N TYR A 449 5.71 22.65 9.24
CA TYR A 449 6.88 22.51 8.37
C TYR A 449 7.66 23.82 8.28
N PHE A 450 8.98 23.69 8.17
CA PHE A 450 9.84 24.78 7.75
C PHE A 450 10.29 24.51 6.32
N ILE A 451 9.61 25.12 5.36
CA ILE A 451 10.02 25.12 3.97
C ILE A 451 11.13 26.16 3.87
N GLN A 452 12.37 25.72 3.63
CA GLN A 452 13.39 26.66 3.19
C GLN A 452 12.89 27.27 1.89
N GLU A 453 12.78 28.59 1.82
CA GLU A 453 12.47 29.31 0.58
C GLU A 453 13.67 29.13 -0.36
N THR A 454 13.76 27.96 -0.98
CA THR A 454 14.67 27.74 -2.08
C THR A 454 14.11 28.55 -3.24
N ILE A 455 14.75 29.68 -3.52
CA ILE A 455 14.55 30.45 -4.74
C ILE A 455 14.56 29.44 -5.91
N ASN A 456 13.44 29.36 -6.63
CA ASN A 456 13.17 28.56 -7.83
C ASN A 456 13.02 27.03 -7.66
N MET A 457 11.84 26.55 -7.23
CA MET A 457 11.30 25.23 -7.67
C MET A 457 9.79 25.04 -7.37
N ALA A 458 8.97 26.10 -7.52
CA ALA A 458 7.54 26.06 -7.19
C ALA A 458 6.60 26.40 -8.37
N ASN A 459 6.97 26.03 -9.60
CA ASN A 459 6.07 26.13 -10.77
C ASN A 459 5.79 24.77 -11.44
N SER A 460 6.15 23.65 -10.83
CA SER A 460 5.99 22.34 -11.46
C SER A 460 5.17 21.33 -10.66
N PHE A 461 4.22 21.76 -9.82
CA PHE A 461 3.15 20.88 -9.37
C PHE A 461 1.87 21.71 -9.17
N GLU A 462 0.81 21.27 -9.85
CA GLU A 462 -0.60 21.72 -9.77
C GLU A 462 -1.05 22.92 -10.64
N LYS A 463 -1.58 22.59 -11.83
CA LYS A 463 -2.96 22.98 -12.16
C LYS A 463 -3.81 21.71 -12.25
N PRO A 464 -4.99 21.64 -11.60
CA PRO A 464 -5.97 20.61 -11.89
C PRO A 464 -6.53 20.85 -13.29
N GLN A 465 -6.56 19.82 -14.13
CA GLN A 465 -7.38 19.80 -15.34
C GLN A 465 -8.84 19.75 -14.91
N GLN A 466 -9.52 20.90 -14.97
CA GLN A 466 -10.97 20.96 -15.02
C GLN A 466 -11.41 20.39 -16.37
N TYR A 467 -12.14 19.27 -16.34
CA TYR A 467 -12.93 18.81 -17.48
C TYR A 467 -14.10 19.77 -17.66
N ASP A 468 -14.01 20.65 -18.65
CA ASP A 468 -15.17 21.37 -19.20
C ASP A 468 -16.01 20.38 -20.00
N GLN A 469 -17.06 19.83 -19.38
CA GLN A 469 -18.28 19.47 -20.09
C GLN A 469 -19.23 20.65 -19.95
N ASP A 470 -19.34 21.46 -21.01
CA ASP A 470 -20.55 22.20 -21.43
C ASP A 470 -20.19 23.34 -22.39
N LYS A 471 -19.95 23.01 -23.67
CA LYS A 471 -20.12 23.94 -24.80
C LYS A 471 -20.57 23.19 -26.05
N GLN A 472 -21.83 22.76 -26.04
CA GLN A 472 -22.60 22.50 -27.25
C GLN A 472 -24.02 23.04 -27.08
N SER A 473 -24.15 24.35 -27.20
CA SER A 473 -25.34 25.03 -27.71
C SER A 473 -24.97 26.50 -27.94
N ASN A 474 -25.58 27.11 -28.96
CA ASN A 474 -25.33 28.45 -29.48
C ASN A 474 -24.27 28.52 -30.59
N ASN A 475 -24.63 27.98 -31.76
CA ASN A 475 -24.24 28.50 -33.06
C ASN A 475 -25.33 28.17 -34.07
N GLU A 476 -26.51 28.78 -33.89
CA GLU A 476 -27.57 28.85 -34.91
C GLU A 476 -28.47 30.04 -34.54
N LEU A 477 -27.98 31.27 -34.73
CA LEU A 477 -28.79 32.47 -34.94
C LEU A 477 -27.84 33.67 -35.22
N ASP A 478 -27.20 33.72 -36.40
CA ASP A 478 -26.60 34.99 -36.88
C ASP A 478 -26.32 35.01 -38.39
N SER A 479 -27.22 34.43 -39.17
CA SER A 479 -27.21 34.54 -40.63
C SER A 479 -28.61 34.88 -41.14
N GLN A 480 -29.18 35.98 -40.64
CA GLN A 480 -30.30 36.70 -41.24
C GLN A 480 -30.43 38.09 -40.60
N LYS A 481 -29.66 39.07 -41.10
CA LYS A 481 -29.95 40.53 -41.16
C LYS A 481 -28.68 41.32 -41.51
N GLN A 482 -28.23 41.23 -42.76
CA GLN A 482 -27.42 42.27 -43.39
C GLN A 482 -27.81 42.40 -44.86
N GLU A 483 -29.06 42.84 -45.09
CA GLU A 483 -29.47 43.56 -46.31
C GLU A 483 -30.50 44.60 -45.88
N GLU A 484 -30.03 45.78 -45.47
CA GLU A 484 -30.69 47.09 -45.62
C GLU A 484 -29.78 48.13 -44.95
N TYR A 485 -28.78 48.61 -45.70
CA TYR A 485 -28.29 49.99 -45.76
C TYR A 485 -27.03 50.05 -46.64
N LYS A 486 -27.21 49.76 -47.94
CA LYS A 486 -26.70 50.49 -49.13
C LYS A 486 -26.77 49.62 -50.37
#